data_AF-A0A936H5B8-F1
#
_entry.id   AF-A0A936H5B8-F1
#
_cell.length_a   1.000
_cell.length_b   1.000
_cell.length_c   1.000
_cell.angle_alpha   90.00
_cell.angle_beta   90.00
_cell.angle_gamma   90.00
#
_symmetry.space_group_name_H-M   'P 1'
#
loop_
_entity.id
_entity.type
_entity.pdbx_description
1 polymer ?
#
loop_
_entity_poly.entity_id
_entity_poly.type
_entity_poly.pdbx_seq_one_letter_code
_entity_poly.pdbx_strand_id
1 'polypeptide(L)'
;MITSVNTLYYQMEAILALGVAGDARPLFEKAIRDHIKKVVDFGRRTDANAVAPPITLPDGRVLNTDAYVASWLARFDGASTNTAKLNVVLKQLWFSSWGAGIDSYNAFRRTGLPNTIQDPIFAPRKFPLRLPYPQEELTLNPNASQFKDVVYDRDAIFWDK
;
A
#
# COMPACT_ATOMS: atom_id res chain seq x y z
N MET A 1 -8.70 -9.09 -5.78
CA MET A 1 -8.90 -8.39 -7.08
C MET A 1 -7.66 -7.54 -7.31
N ILE A 2 -7.05 -7.58 -8.49
CA ILE A 2 -5.85 -6.78 -8.82
C ILE A 2 -6.27 -5.69 -9.80
N THR A 3 -5.81 -4.45 -9.58
CA THR A 3 -6.05 -3.34 -10.51
C THR A 3 -4.79 -3.05 -11.35
N SER A 4 -4.96 -2.34 -12.47
CA SER A 4 -3.83 -1.88 -13.30
C SER A 4 -2.81 -1.04 -12.52
N VAL A 5 -3.28 -0.25 -11.55
CA VAL A 5 -2.43 0.55 -10.66
C VAL A 5 -1.60 -0.35 -9.74
N ASN A 6 -2.17 -1.44 -9.20
CA ASN A 6 -1.41 -2.39 -8.38
C ASN A 6 -0.28 -3.05 -9.18
N THR A 7 -0.53 -3.39 -10.45
CA THR A 7 0.50 -3.98 -11.33
C THR A 7 1.71 -3.05 -11.48
N LEU A 8 1.50 -1.74 -11.59
CA LEU A 8 2.59 -0.77 -11.66
C LEU A 8 3.44 -0.78 -10.38
N TYR A 9 2.82 -0.89 -9.20
CA TYR A 9 3.53 -1.00 -7.93
C TYR A 9 4.38 -2.28 -7.84
N TYR A 10 3.86 -3.42 -8.29
CA TYR A 10 4.62 -4.66 -8.29
C TYR A 10 5.78 -4.65 -9.29
N GLN A 11 5.61 -4.00 -10.46
CA GLN A 11 6.71 -3.79 -11.41
C GLN A 11 7.81 -2.91 -10.83
N MET A 12 7.45 -1.79 -10.20
CA MET A 12 8.41 -0.91 -9.53
C MET A 12 9.16 -1.64 -8.42
N GLU A 13 8.46 -2.45 -7.63
CA GLU A 13 9.09 -3.25 -6.60
C GLU A 13 10.06 -4.28 -7.19
N ALA A 14 9.70 -4.98 -8.27
CA ALA A 14 10.61 -5.91 -8.93
C ALA A 14 11.88 -5.20 -9.42
N ILE A 15 11.76 -3.99 -9.97
CA ILE A 15 12.91 -3.17 -10.39
C ILE A 15 13.78 -2.78 -9.18
N LEU A 16 13.17 -2.26 -8.13
CA LEU A 16 13.90 -1.69 -6.99
C LEU A 16 14.46 -2.74 -6.03
N ALA A 17 13.74 -3.82 -5.77
CA ALA A 17 14.09 -4.85 -4.78
C ALA A 17 14.76 -6.08 -5.38
N LEU A 18 14.38 -6.50 -6.60
CA LEU A 18 14.87 -7.73 -7.22
C LEU A 18 15.90 -7.50 -8.32
N GLY A 19 16.20 -6.23 -8.66
CA GLY A 19 17.18 -5.88 -9.70
C GLY A 19 16.71 -6.21 -11.12
N VAL A 20 15.39 -6.31 -11.35
CA VAL A 20 14.84 -6.46 -12.69
C VAL A 20 15.15 -5.20 -13.51
N ALA A 21 15.54 -5.36 -14.78
CA ALA A 21 15.82 -4.24 -15.66
C ALA A 21 14.56 -3.37 -15.89
N GLY A 22 14.71 -2.05 -15.78
CA GLY A 22 13.64 -1.09 -16.03
C GLY A 22 13.87 0.24 -15.30
N ASP A 23 13.00 1.21 -15.58
CA ASP A 23 12.97 2.50 -14.88
C ASP A 23 11.67 2.63 -14.05
N ALA A 24 11.83 2.67 -12.72
CA ALA A 24 10.71 2.78 -11.80
C ALA A 24 10.09 4.18 -11.75
N ARG A 25 10.82 5.24 -12.10
CA ARG A 25 10.35 6.63 -12.00
C ARG A 25 9.14 6.95 -12.88
N PRO A 26 9.12 6.63 -14.19
CA PRO A 26 7.94 6.87 -15.04
C PRO A 26 6.75 5.99 -14.66
N LEU A 27 7.00 4.77 -14.16
CA LEU A 27 5.94 3.90 -13.63
C LEU A 27 5.31 4.51 -12.37
N PHE A 28 6.12 5.14 -11.52
CA PHE A 28 5.67 5.80 -10.30
C PHE A 28 4.75 6.99 -10.59
N GLU A 29 5.17 7.86 -11.51
CA GLU A 29 4.32 8.96 -12.00
C GLU A 29 2.99 8.44 -12.54
N LYS A 30 3.06 7.42 -13.42
CA LYS A 30 1.89 6.82 -14.03
C LYS A 30 0.92 6.24 -12.99
N ALA A 31 1.43 5.53 -11.99
CA ALA A 31 0.61 4.92 -10.94
C ALA A 31 -0.20 5.96 -10.16
N ILE A 32 0.43 7.08 -9.79
CA ILE A 32 -0.24 8.16 -9.06
C ILE A 32 -1.32 8.82 -9.95
N ARG A 33 -0.97 9.15 -11.20
CA ARG A 33 -1.88 9.81 -12.14
C ARG A 33 -3.09 8.93 -12.47
N ASP A 34 -2.86 7.66 -12.77
CA ASP A 34 -3.94 6.70 -13.09
C ASP A 34 -4.88 6.50 -11.91
N HIS A 35 -4.35 6.42 -10.69
CA HIS A 35 -5.18 6.29 -9.49
C HIS A 35 -6.06 7.52 -9.28
N ILE A 36 -5.48 8.73 -9.34
CA ILE A 36 -6.23 9.98 -9.20
C ILE A 36 -7.29 10.09 -10.29
N LYS A 37 -6.94 9.79 -11.55
CA LYS A 37 -7.87 9.77 -12.67
C LYS A 37 -9.05 8.83 -12.40
N LYS A 38 -8.79 7.61 -11.93
CA LYS A 38 -9.84 6.63 -11.59
C LYS A 38 -10.82 7.19 -10.56
N VAL A 39 -10.31 7.80 -9.48
CA VAL A 39 -11.16 8.38 -8.42
C VAL A 39 -12.00 9.54 -8.95
N VAL A 40 -11.39 10.45 -9.71
CA VAL A 40 -12.08 11.60 -10.32
C VAL A 40 -13.16 11.14 -11.30
N ASP A 41 -12.83 10.21 -12.21
CA ASP A 41 -13.77 9.67 -13.20
C ASP A 41 -14.94 8.95 -12.50
N PHE A 42 -14.67 8.22 -11.42
CA PHE A 42 -15.71 7.58 -10.61
C PHE A 42 -16.62 8.62 -9.96
N GLY A 43 -16.05 9.65 -9.32
CA GLY A 43 -16.81 10.72 -8.68
C GLY A 43 -17.72 11.45 -9.67
N ARG A 44 -17.18 11.90 -10.80
CA ARG A 44 -17.94 12.62 -11.84
C ARG A 44 -19.04 11.79 -12.49
N ARG A 45 -18.91 10.47 -12.52
CA ARG A 45 -19.95 9.57 -13.03
C ARG A 45 -21.08 9.36 -12.02
N THR A 46 -20.78 9.48 -10.72
CA THR A 46 -21.69 9.08 -9.63
C THR A 46 -22.36 10.28 -8.97
N ASP A 47 -21.73 11.45 -9.00
CA ASP A 47 -22.23 12.70 -8.41
C ASP A 47 -22.07 13.84 -9.41
N ALA A 48 -23.20 14.48 -9.77
CA ALA A 48 -23.24 15.61 -10.70
C ALA A 48 -22.52 16.86 -10.17
N ASN A 49 -22.33 16.97 -8.85
CA ASN A 49 -21.62 18.06 -8.20
C ASN A 49 -20.12 17.80 -8.02
N ALA A 50 -19.62 16.63 -8.45
CA ALA A 50 -18.21 16.29 -8.29
C ALA A 50 -17.31 17.20 -9.14
N VAL A 51 -16.39 17.90 -8.47
CA VAL A 51 -15.39 18.77 -9.09
C VAL A 51 -14.07 18.01 -9.25
N ALA A 52 -13.41 18.16 -10.40
CA ALA A 52 -12.07 17.62 -10.61
C ALA A 52 -11.01 18.66 -10.20
N PRO A 53 -9.85 18.24 -9.66
CA PRO A 53 -8.71 19.14 -9.48
C PRO A 53 -8.33 19.86 -10.79
N PRO A 54 -7.87 21.13 -10.72
CA PRO A 54 -7.56 21.87 -9.50
C PRO A 54 -8.79 22.42 -8.78
N ILE A 55 -8.78 22.39 -7.44
CA ILE A 55 -9.84 22.92 -6.59
C ILE A 55 -9.22 23.78 -5.49
N THR A 56 -9.78 24.95 -5.24
CA THR A 56 -9.44 25.78 -4.09
C THR A 56 -10.44 25.52 -2.97
N LEU A 57 -9.95 25.09 -1.81
CA LEU A 57 -10.76 24.88 -0.62
C LEU A 57 -11.13 26.21 0.06
N PRO A 58 -12.17 26.25 0.92
CA PRO A 58 -12.56 27.46 1.63
C PRO A 58 -11.46 28.07 2.50
N ASP A 59 -10.49 27.26 2.94
CA ASP A 59 -9.32 27.70 3.70
C ASP A 59 -8.13 28.17 2.83
N GLY A 60 -8.35 28.31 1.52
CA GLY A 60 -7.37 28.81 0.56
C GLY A 60 -6.38 27.76 0.02
N ARG A 61 -6.43 26.50 0.51
CA ARG A 61 -5.56 25.44 -0.03
C ARG A 61 -5.97 25.06 -1.45
N VAL A 62 -5.00 24.93 -2.35
CA VAL A 62 -5.21 24.48 -3.73
C VAL A 62 -4.84 23.00 -3.86
N LEU A 63 -5.83 22.17 -4.14
CA LEU A 63 -5.63 20.76 -4.48
C LEU A 63 -5.34 20.68 -5.98
N ASN A 64 -4.10 20.38 -6.36
CA ASN A 64 -3.67 20.27 -7.76
C ASN A 64 -2.94 18.94 -7.99
N THR A 65 -3.37 18.20 -9.02
CA THR A 65 -2.82 16.88 -9.34
C THR A 65 -1.35 16.94 -9.74
N ASP A 66 -0.94 17.91 -10.56
CA ASP A 66 0.44 18.04 -11.00
C ASP A 66 1.37 18.45 -9.86
N ALA A 67 0.94 19.37 -9.00
CA ALA A 67 1.69 19.75 -7.81
C ALA A 67 1.86 18.55 -6.85
N TYR A 68 0.81 17.74 -6.69
CA TYR A 68 0.87 16.52 -5.90
C TYR A 68 1.86 15.52 -6.50
N VAL A 69 1.73 15.19 -7.80
CA VAL A 69 2.62 14.26 -8.51
C VAL A 69 4.07 14.74 -8.42
N ALA A 70 4.34 16.02 -8.68
CA ALA A 70 5.67 16.60 -8.57
C ALA A 70 6.26 16.45 -7.16
N SER A 71 5.46 16.66 -6.11
CA SER A 71 5.92 16.50 -4.73
C SER A 71 6.35 15.06 -4.41
N TRP A 72 5.68 14.07 -4.99
CA TRP A 72 6.02 12.65 -4.79
C TRP A 72 7.22 12.24 -5.64
N LEU A 73 7.32 12.72 -6.87
CA LEU A 73 8.51 12.51 -7.70
C LEU A 73 9.75 13.12 -7.05
N ALA A 74 9.66 14.32 -6.46
CA ALA A 74 10.76 14.91 -5.71
C ALA A 74 11.20 14.05 -4.52
N ARG A 75 10.26 13.42 -3.80
CA ARG A 75 10.58 12.46 -2.72
C ARG A 75 11.25 11.20 -3.25
N PHE A 76 10.80 10.70 -4.39
CA PHE A 76 11.39 9.52 -5.04
C PHE A 76 12.80 9.82 -5.54
N ASP A 77 13.00 10.96 -6.19
CA ASP A 77 14.28 11.41 -6.73
C ASP A 77 15.28 11.75 -5.61
N GLY A 78 14.79 12.29 -4.49
CA GLY A 78 15.60 12.59 -3.30
C GLY A 78 15.97 11.38 -2.45
N ALA A 79 15.38 10.20 -2.70
CA ALA A 79 15.70 8.98 -1.97
C ALA A 79 17.02 8.35 -2.47
N SER A 80 17.99 8.21 -1.58
CA SER A 80 19.38 7.83 -1.91
C SER A 80 19.60 6.34 -2.21
N THR A 81 18.69 5.46 -1.79
CA THR A 81 18.80 4.01 -1.98
C THR A 81 17.55 3.43 -2.62
N ASN A 82 17.67 2.26 -3.26
CA ASN A 82 16.51 1.57 -3.81
C ASN A 82 15.47 1.23 -2.74
N THR A 83 15.90 0.87 -1.53
CA THR A 83 14.99 0.65 -0.38
C THR A 83 14.27 1.94 0.01
N ALA A 84 14.95 3.08 0.04
CA ALA A 84 14.31 4.37 0.32
C ALA A 84 13.33 4.78 -0.78
N LYS A 85 13.66 4.52 -2.06
CA LYS A 85 12.74 4.70 -3.19
C LYS A 85 11.52 3.79 -3.07
N LEU A 86 11.74 2.52 -2.71
CA LEU A 86 10.68 1.55 -2.50
C LEU A 86 9.75 1.97 -1.35
N ASN A 87 10.29 2.56 -0.28
CA ASN A 87 9.48 3.12 0.81
C ASN A 87 8.50 4.20 0.30
N VAL A 88 8.97 5.09 -0.57
CA VAL A 88 8.14 6.13 -1.20
C VAL A 88 7.06 5.51 -2.10
N VAL A 89 7.45 4.51 -2.92
CA VAL A 89 6.53 3.78 -3.81
C VAL A 89 5.44 3.05 -3.02
N LEU A 90 5.81 2.28 -1.99
CA LEU A 90 4.87 1.52 -1.17
C LEU A 90 4.00 2.42 -0.28
N LYS A 91 4.44 3.66 0.00
CA LYS A 91 3.57 4.67 0.63
C LYS A 91 2.43 5.11 -0.30
N GLN A 92 2.68 5.19 -1.61
CA GLN A 92 1.60 5.45 -2.58
C GLN A 92 0.70 4.23 -2.77
N LEU A 93 1.27 3.01 -2.77
CA LEU A 93 0.47 1.78 -2.73
C LEU A 93 -0.50 1.83 -1.54
N TRP A 94 -0.02 2.15 -0.34
CA TRP A 94 -0.84 2.28 0.87
C TRP A 94 -2.06 3.19 0.67
N PHE A 95 -1.88 4.36 0.04
CA PHE A 95 -3.00 5.27 -0.25
C PHE A 95 -3.96 4.74 -1.32
N SER A 96 -3.43 4.06 -2.34
CA SER A 96 -4.23 3.54 -3.45
C SER A 96 -5.00 2.26 -3.14
N SER A 97 -4.63 1.55 -2.07
CA SER A 97 -5.23 0.28 -1.65
C SER A 97 -6.48 0.46 -0.77
N TRP A 98 -7.14 1.62 -0.81
CA TRP A 98 -8.40 1.82 -0.11
C TRP A 98 -9.46 0.84 -0.63
N GLY A 99 -10.02 0.02 0.26
CA GLY A 99 -10.92 -1.09 -0.10
C GLY A 99 -10.22 -2.41 -0.45
N ALA A 100 -8.89 -2.46 -0.46
CA ALA A 100 -8.07 -3.65 -0.71
C ALA A 100 -6.90 -3.74 0.29
N GLY A 101 -7.20 -3.69 1.59
CA GLY A 101 -6.18 -3.58 2.65
C GLY A 101 -5.20 -4.75 2.75
N ILE A 102 -5.53 -5.91 2.16
CA ILE A 102 -4.67 -7.10 2.20
C ILE A 102 -3.35 -6.89 1.44
N ASP A 103 -3.35 -6.12 0.36
CA ASP A 103 -2.15 -5.86 -0.44
C ASP A 103 -1.16 -5.01 0.36
N SER A 104 -1.66 -3.95 0.98
CA SER A 104 -0.89 -3.11 1.89
C SER A 104 -0.37 -3.88 3.10
N TYR A 105 -1.20 -4.73 3.70
CA TYR A 105 -0.82 -5.55 4.85
C TYR A 105 0.29 -6.54 4.50
N ASN A 106 0.18 -7.24 3.36
CA ASN A 106 1.19 -8.19 2.92
C ASN A 106 2.48 -7.50 2.44
N ALA A 107 2.38 -6.35 1.77
CA ALA A 107 3.54 -5.56 1.39
C ALA A 107 4.34 -5.11 2.63
N PHE A 108 3.65 -4.62 3.66
CA PHE A 108 4.28 -4.22 4.91
C PHE A 108 4.99 -5.38 5.61
N ARG A 109 4.35 -6.55 5.71
CA ARG A 109 4.98 -7.72 6.34
C ARG A 109 6.20 -8.22 5.58
N ARG A 110 6.11 -8.33 4.25
CA ARG A 110 7.22 -8.83 3.41
C ARG A 110 8.42 -7.86 3.34
N THR A 111 8.21 -6.56 3.49
CA THR A 111 9.25 -5.55 3.23
C THR A 111 9.61 -4.67 4.43
N GLY A 112 8.76 -4.60 5.45
CA GLY A 112 8.83 -3.59 6.52
C GLY A 112 8.44 -2.17 6.05
N LEU A 113 7.92 -2.02 4.83
CA LEU A 113 7.61 -0.74 4.19
C LEU A 113 6.13 -0.64 3.80
N PRO A 114 5.52 0.55 3.79
CA PRO A 114 6.13 1.83 4.15
C PRO A 114 6.32 1.99 5.65
N ASN A 115 7.51 2.45 6.07
CA ASN A 115 7.84 2.69 7.48
C ASN A 115 7.48 4.11 7.97
N THR A 116 6.70 4.83 7.17
CA THR A 116 6.21 6.19 7.45
C THR A 116 4.70 6.21 7.72
N ILE A 117 4.13 5.07 8.13
CA ILE A 117 2.74 4.97 8.58
C ILE A 117 2.65 5.36 10.06
N GLN A 118 1.43 5.59 10.53
CA GLN A 118 1.20 6.05 11.89
C GLN A 118 1.59 4.97 12.90
N ASP A 119 2.38 5.36 13.90
CA ASP A 119 2.74 4.49 15.02
C ASP A 119 1.57 4.35 16.01
N PRO A 120 1.43 3.19 16.67
CA PRO A 120 0.44 3.00 17.71
C PRO A 120 0.73 3.90 18.92
N ILE A 121 -0.32 4.52 19.48
CA ILE A 121 -0.22 5.33 20.72
C ILE A 121 0.21 4.44 21.91
N PHE A 122 -0.22 3.18 21.89
CA PHE A 122 0.13 2.15 22.87
C PHE A 122 0.18 0.79 22.17
N ALA A 123 1.23 -0.01 22.41
CA ALA A 123 1.46 -1.29 21.74
C ALA A 123 1.49 -2.45 22.75
N PRO A 124 0.34 -2.93 23.25
CA PRO A 124 0.29 -4.07 24.16
C PRO A 124 0.65 -5.39 23.46
N ARG A 125 0.68 -5.38 22.13
CA ARG A 125 0.97 -6.51 21.26
C ARG A 125 1.84 -6.07 20.10
N LYS A 126 2.50 -7.04 19.48
CA LYS A 126 3.26 -6.83 18.25
C LYS A 126 2.33 -6.70 17.05
N PHE A 127 2.86 -6.22 15.94
CA PHE A 127 2.12 -6.16 14.68
C PHE A 127 1.67 -7.58 14.28
N PRO A 128 0.37 -7.80 13.95
CA PRO A 128 -0.12 -9.10 13.52
C PRO A 128 0.62 -9.60 12.28
N LEU A 129 1.11 -10.83 12.32
CA LEU A 129 1.76 -11.52 11.19
C LEU A 129 0.83 -12.48 10.46
N ARG A 130 -0.37 -12.71 10.98
CA ARG A 130 -1.43 -13.52 10.33
C ARG A 130 -2.78 -13.26 11.00
N LEU A 131 -3.81 -13.90 10.48
CA LEU A 131 -5.09 -14.04 11.18
C LEU A 131 -5.11 -15.34 12.00
N PRO A 132 -5.80 -15.36 13.15
CA PRO A 132 -6.01 -16.58 13.92
C PRO A 132 -6.89 -17.56 13.15
N TYR A 133 -6.70 -18.86 13.39
CA TYR A 133 -7.61 -19.87 12.87
C TYR A 133 -8.99 -19.76 13.56
N PRO A 134 -10.10 -20.02 12.84
CA PRO A 134 -11.41 -20.11 13.47
C PRO A 134 -11.43 -21.19 14.56
N GLN A 135 -12.05 -20.88 15.70
CA GLN A 135 -12.09 -21.80 16.84
C GLN A 135 -12.78 -23.13 16.51
N GLU A 136 -13.77 -23.08 15.62
CA GLU A 136 -14.50 -24.27 15.16
C GLU A 136 -13.58 -25.23 14.40
N GLU A 137 -12.71 -24.73 13.52
CA GLU A 137 -11.72 -25.55 12.81
C GLU A 137 -10.77 -26.26 13.79
N LEU A 138 -10.32 -25.55 14.83
CA LEU A 138 -9.42 -26.13 15.83
C LEU A 138 -10.09 -27.19 16.71
N THR A 139 -11.41 -27.18 16.79
CA THR A 139 -12.20 -28.10 17.63
C THR A 139 -12.70 -29.30 16.82
N LEU A 140 -13.23 -29.05 15.63
CA LEU A 140 -13.91 -30.05 14.81
C LEU A 140 -12.96 -30.84 13.91
N ASN A 141 -11.83 -30.26 13.51
CA ASN A 141 -10.84 -30.94 12.66
C ASN A 141 -9.70 -31.54 13.52
N PRO A 142 -9.65 -32.86 13.72
CA PRO A 142 -8.60 -33.49 14.54
C PRO A 142 -7.19 -33.29 13.97
N ASN A 143 -7.06 -33.01 12.67
CA ASN A 143 -5.77 -32.74 12.02
C ASN A 143 -5.28 -31.29 12.23
N ALA A 144 -6.11 -30.41 12.80
CA ALA A 144 -5.77 -29.01 13.04
C ALA A 144 -5.17 -28.75 14.44
N SER A 145 -4.95 -29.79 15.25
CA SER A 145 -4.46 -29.68 16.63
C SER A 145 -3.15 -28.89 16.75
N GLN A 146 -2.21 -29.07 15.81
CA GLN A 146 -0.94 -28.35 15.73
C GLN A 146 -1.09 -26.82 15.60
N PHE A 147 -2.25 -26.34 15.15
CA PHE A 147 -2.49 -24.92 14.93
C PHE A 147 -3.04 -24.19 16.16
N LYS A 148 -3.33 -24.90 17.26
CA LYS A 148 -3.80 -24.30 18.52
C LYS A 148 -2.76 -23.41 19.19
N ASP A 149 -1.49 -23.74 19.02
CA ASP A 149 -0.36 -23.01 19.61
C ASP A 149 0.16 -21.88 18.71
N VAL A 150 -0.44 -21.69 17.53
CA VAL A 150 -0.07 -20.64 16.58
C VAL A 150 -0.62 -19.29 17.05
N VAL A 151 0.29 -18.38 17.35
CA VAL A 151 0.00 -17.04 17.86
C VAL A 151 0.18 -16.01 16.75
N TYR A 152 -0.86 -15.24 16.48
CA TYR A 152 -0.97 -14.40 15.29
C TYR A 152 0.04 -13.24 15.19
N ASP A 153 0.57 -12.77 16.32
CA ASP A 153 1.54 -11.67 16.44
C ASP A 153 2.96 -12.15 16.81
N ARG A 154 3.19 -13.47 16.71
CA ARG A 154 4.49 -14.13 16.95
C ARG A 154 4.90 -15.02 15.78
N ASP A 155 3.98 -15.83 15.27
CA ASP A 155 4.29 -16.88 14.31
C ASP A 155 3.98 -16.39 12.89
N ALA A 156 5.05 -16.09 12.14
CA ALA A 156 4.95 -15.64 10.77
C ALA A 156 4.43 -16.75 9.83
N ILE A 157 3.90 -16.34 8.67
CA ILE A 157 3.51 -17.27 7.60
C ILE A 157 4.76 -17.62 6.80
N PHE A 158 4.80 -18.76 6.11
CA PHE A 158 6.03 -19.27 5.45
C PHE A 158 6.76 -18.29 4.51
N TRP A 159 6.05 -17.31 3.93
CA TRP A 159 6.60 -16.32 3.00
C TRP A 159 7.05 -15.02 3.69
N ASP A 160 6.69 -14.86 4.96
CA ASP A 160 6.99 -13.71 5.80
C ASP A 160 8.25 -14.06 6.61
N LYS A 161 9.42 -13.64 6.11
CA LYS A 161 10.75 -14.06 6.58
C LYS A 161 11.45 -12.98 7.39
#